data_AF-A0A101H306-F1
#
_entry.id   AF-A0A101H306-F1
#
_cell.length_a   1.000
_cell.length_b   1.000
_cell.length_c   1.000
_cell.angle_alpha   90.00
_cell.angle_beta   90.00
_cell.angle_gamma   90.00
#
_symmetry.space_group_name_H-M   'P 1'
#
loop_
_entity.id
_entity.type
_entity.pdbx_description
1 polymer ?
#
loop_
_entity_poly.entity_id
_entity_poly.type
_entity_poly.pdbx_seq_one_letter_code
_entity_poly.pdbx_strand_id
1 'polypeptide(L)'
;MAGELNQLEQEILLKIAREALIKSTQNQTLPEINLDDLPTSLQVNGASFVTLTKDDHLRGCIGTLEAYQPLALDVQEHALAAAQQDPRFPRVRFEEVEQIKIEVSVLTPKIPLEYKMPEELPEKIRPKIDGVVLQDGFRKATFLPQVWDQLEEPEAFLSHLCAKMGAPSNLWQKKLLTVYTYQVQEFQE
;
A
#
# COMPACT_ATOMS: atom_id res chain seq x y z
N MET A 1 17.51 -2.37 -2.97
CA MET A 1 16.26 -1.66 -2.68
C MET A 1 15.37 -1.87 -3.90
N ALA A 2 14.12 -2.30 -3.73
CA ALA A 2 13.21 -2.44 -4.86
C ALA A 2 13.03 -1.03 -5.46
N GLY A 3 13.64 -0.82 -6.63
CA GLY A 3 13.41 0.36 -7.44
C GLY A 3 12.04 0.26 -8.11
N GLU A 4 11.75 1.21 -9.00
CA GLU A 4 10.58 1.13 -9.88
C GLU A 4 10.57 -0.21 -10.62
N LEU A 5 9.47 -0.96 -10.50
CA LEU A 5 9.27 -2.23 -11.15
C LEU A 5 9.02 -2.01 -12.64
N ASN A 6 9.69 -2.80 -13.47
CA ASN A 6 9.45 -2.80 -14.91
C ASN A 6 8.16 -3.59 -15.26
N GLN A 7 7.73 -3.50 -16.52
CA GLN A 7 6.49 -4.12 -16.97
C GLN A 7 6.44 -5.65 -16.75
N LEU A 8 7.56 -6.37 -16.98
CA LEU A 8 7.62 -7.81 -16.75
C LEU A 8 7.42 -8.16 -15.28
N GLU A 9 8.03 -7.38 -14.38
CA GLU A 9 7.90 -7.56 -12.93
C GLU A 9 6.46 -7.29 -12.46
N GLN A 10 5.82 -6.27 -13.00
CA GLN A 10 4.42 -5.94 -12.74
C GLN A 10 3.48 -7.07 -13.21
N GLU A 11 3.67 -7.58 -14.43
CA GLU A 11 2.89 -8.70 -14.99
C GLU A 11 3.05 -9.99 -14.16
N ILE A 12 4.26 -10.26 -13.66
CA ILE A 12 4.51 -11.39 -12.76
C ILE A 12 3.71 -11.24 -11.47
N LEU A 13 3.73 -10.06 -10.83
CA LEU A 13 3.00 -9.82 -9.58
C LEU A 13 1.48 -9.89 -9.79
N LEU A 14 0.95 -9.34 -10.88
CA LEU A 14 -0.47 -9.47 -11.22
C LEU A 14 -0.87 -10.94 -11.43
N LYS A 15 -0.02 -11.73 -12.10
CA LYS A 15 -0.27 -13.16 -12.29
C LYS A 15 -0.26 -13.93 -10.96
N ILE A 16 0.68 -13.62 -10.07
CA ILE A 16 0.73 -14.20 -8.71
C ILE A 16 -0.54 -13.86 -7.93
N ALA A 17 -0.96 -12.59 -7.95
CA ALA A 17 -2.17 -12.14 -7.28
C ALA A 17 -3.42 -12.82 -7.85
N ARG A 18 -3.52 -12.94 -9.19
CA ARG A 18 -4.62 -13.61 -9.89
C ARG A 18 -4.72 -15.08 -9.54
N GLU A 19 -3.59 -15.79 -9.51
CA GLU A 19 -3.57 -17.20 -9.12
C GLU A 19 -3.97 -17.38 -7.65
N ALA A 20 -3.46 -16.53 -6.76
CA ALA A 20 -3.82 -16.55 -5.34
C ALA A 20 -5.32 -16.30 -5.12
N LEU A 21 -5.90 -15.33 -5.84
CA LEU A 21 -7.34 -15.08 -5.85
C LEU A 21 -8.10 -16.35 -6.25
N ILE A 22 -7.81 -16.94 -7.41
CA ILE A 22 -8.48 -18.15 -7.90
C ILE A 22 -8.42 -19.27 -6.85
N LYS A 23 -7.21 -19.61 -6.37
CA LYS A 23 -6.97 -20.69 -5.42
C LYS A 23 -7.71 -20.48 -4.11
N SER A 24 -7.73 -19.24 -3.62
CA SER A 24 -8.42 -18.89 -2.37
C SER A 24 -9.93 -19.14 -2.44
N THR A 25 -10.59 -18.81 -3.56
CA THR A 25 -12.04 -19.02 -3.73
C THR A 25 -12.43 -20.49 -3.81
N GLN A 26 -11.48 -21.35 -4.17
CA GLN A 26 -11.67 -22.80 -4.26
C GLN A 26 -11.19 -23.54 -3.01
N ASN A 27 -10.76 -22.84 -1.96
CA ASN A 27 -10.10 -23.40 -0.77
C ASN A 27 -8.92 -24.32 -1.11
N GLN A 28 -8.18 -24.01 -2.17
CA GLN A 28 -6.97 -24.73 -2.55
C GLN A 28 -5.75 -24.10 -1.88
N THR A 29 -4.73 -24.92 -1.62
CA THR A 29 -3.43 -24.42 -1.18
C THR A 29 -2.85 -23.47 -2.21
N LEU A 30 -2.27 -22.37 -1.74
CA LEU A 30 -1.52 -21.45 -2.60
C LEU A 30 -0.30 -22.17 -3.19
N PRO A 31 0.05 -21.89 -4.45
CA PRO A 31 1.25 -22.44 -5.05
C PRO A 31 2.48 -21.95 -4.29
N GLU A 32 3.45 -22.83 -4.05
CA GLU A 32 4.75 -22.40 -3.53
C GLU A 32 5.45 -21.54 -4.58
N ILE A 33 5.90 -20.35 -4.17
CA ILE A 33 6.70 -19.47 -5.01
C ILE A 33 8.17 -19.80 -4.79
N ASN A 34 8.83 -20.31 -5.83
CA ASN A 34 10.28 -20.40 -5.83
C ASN A 34 10.87 -19.02 -6.16
N LEU A 35 11.43 -18.34 -5.16
CA LEU A 35 11.97 -16.99 -5.31
C LEU A 35 13.15 -16.95 -6.28
N ASP A 36 13.93 -18.02 -6.38
CA ASP A 36 15.11 -18.08 -7.25
C ASP A 36 14.74 -17.98 -8.74
N ASP A 37 13.49 -18.27 -9.11
CA ASP A 37 12.97 -18.17 -10.47
C ASP A 37 12.46 -16.75 -10.83
N LEU A 38 12.41 -15.84 -9.86
CA LEU A 38 11.87 -14.49 -10.03
C LEU A 38 12.96 -13.43 -10.23
N PRO A 39 12.66 -12.27 -10.83
CA PRO A 39 13.54 -11.11 -10.80
C PRO A 39 13.91 -10.70 -9.36
N THR A 40 15.15 -10.27 -9.15
CA THR A 40 15.69 -9.95 -7.80
C THR A 40 14.87 -8.91 -7.04
N SER A 41 14.24 -7.97 -7.75
CA SER A 41 13.34 -6.96 -7.17
C SER A 41 12.13 -7.57 -6.44
N LEU A 42 11.66 -8.74 -6.87
CA LEU A 42 10.52 -9.46 -6.30
C LEU A 42 10.92 -10.40 -5.15
N GLN A 43 12.21 -10.74 -5.08
CA GLN A 43 12.79 -11.61 -4.06
C GLN A 43 13.13 -10.87 -2.76
N VAL A 44 13.36 -9.55 -2.85
CA VAL A 44 13.69 -8.73 -1.69
C VAL A 44 12.43 -8.30 -0.94
N ASN A 45 12.59 -7.97 0.34
CA ASN A 45 11.46 -7.51 1.14
C ASN A 45 10.81 -6.26 0.53
N GLY A 46 9.50 -6.33 0.37
CA GLY A 46 8.66 -5.24 -0.13
C GLY A 46 7.37 -5.14 0.68
N ALA A 47 6.67 -4.02 0.51
CA ALA A 47 5.35 -3.81 1.09
C ALA A 47 4.38 -3.51 -0.04
N SER A 48 3.23 -4.18 -0.03
CA SER A 48 2.20 -3.97 -1.04
C SER A 48 0.81 -3.85 -0.45
N PHE A 49 -0.09 -3.28 -1.24
CA PHE A 49 -1.53 -3.44 -1.09
C PHE A 49 -2.06 -4.11 -2.37
N VAL A 50 -2.94 -5.09 -2.18
CA VAL A 50 -3.70 -5.69 -3.29
C VAL A 50 -5.13 -5.25 -3.16
N THR A 51 -5.61 -4.57 -4.20
CA THR A 51 -6.99 -4.08 -4.31
C THR A 51 -7.73 -4.91 -5.34
N LEU A 52 -8.91 -5.39 -4.96
CA LEU A 52 -9.86 -6.07 -5.82
C LEU A 52 -10.99 -5.10 -6.12
N THR A 53 -11.31 -4.90 -7.40
CA THR A 53 -12.48 -4.13 -7.83
C THR A 53 -13.40 -4.99 -8.68
N LYS A 54 -14.70 -4.77 -8.59
CA LYS A 54 -15.74 -5.44 -9.38
C LYS A 54 -16.72 -4.38 -9.86
N ASP A 55 -16.96 -4.30 -11.16
CA ASP A 55 -17.78 -3.25 -11.78
C ASP A 55 -17.32 -1.84 -11.34
N ASP A 56 -16.01 -1.63 -11.26
CA ASP A 56 -15.34 -0.40 -10.77
C ASP A 56 -15.64 -0.01 -9.31
N HIS A 57 -16.22 -0.92 -8.52
CA HIS A 57 -16.43 -0.77 -7.08
C HIS A 57 -15.44 -1.61 -6.28
N LEU A 58 -14.98 -1.10 -5.12
CA LEU A 58 -14.11 -1.83 -4.21
C LEU A 58 -14.76 -3.15 -3.75
N ARG A 59 -14.04 -4.26 -3.90
CA ARG A 59 -14.46 -5.62 -3.54
C ARG A 59 -13.62 -6.25 -2.42
N GLY A 60 -12.44 -5.69 -2.17
CA GLY A 60 -11.53 -6.03 -1.09
C GLY A 60 -10.21 -5.27 -1.24
N CYS A 61 -9.55 -4.91 -0.15
CA CYS A 61 -8.21 -4.33 -0.19
C CYS A 61 -7.48 -4.62 1.12
N ILE A 62 -6.33 -5.30 1.00
CA ILE A 62 -5.47 -5.66 2.12
C ILE A 62 -4.01 -5.41 1.74
N GLY A 63 -3.21 -5.00 2.71
CA GLY A 63 -1.78 -4.74 2.52
C GLY A 63 -1.08 -4.31 3.80
N THR A 64 0.21 -3.99 3.65
CA THR A 64 1.07 -3.52 4.72
C THR A 64 1.86 -2.28 4.32
N LEU A 65 2.29 -1.50 5.31
CA LEU A 65 3.20 -0.37 5.13
C LEU A 65 4.67 -0.74 5.43
N GLU A 66 4.88 -1.89 6.05
CA GLU A 66 6.18 -2.33 6.53
C GLU A 66 6.58 -3.59 5.77
N ALA A 67 7.72 -3.52 5.09
CA ALA A 67 8.26 -4.65 4.35
C ALA A 67 8.85 -5.67 5.32
N TYR A 68 8.19 -6.82 5.49
CA TYR A 68 8.64 -7.89 6.39
C TYR A 68 8.97 -9.20 5.65
N GLN A 69 8.58 -9.32 4.39
CA GLN A 69 8.80 -10.51 3.56
C GLN A 69 9.02 -10.15 2.09
N PRO A 70 9.56 -11.08 1.28
CA PRO A 70 9.72 -10.90 -0.16
C PRO A 70 8.46 -10.39 -0.85
N LEU A 71 8.60 -9.41 -1.74
CA LEU A 71 7.47 -8.74 -2.40
C LEU A 71 6.53 -9.73 -3.11
N ALA A 72 7.08 -10.76 -3.77
CA ALA A 72 6.27 -11.78 -4.41
C ALA A 72 5.35 -12.54 -3.43
N LEU A 73 5.86 -12.86 -2.24
CA LEU A 73 5.10 -13.52 -1.19
C LEU A 73 4.07 -12.57 -0.58
N ASP A 74 4.46 -11.30 -0.38
CA ASP A 74 3.57 -10.25 0.13
C ASP A 74 2.34 -10.06 -0.76
N VAL A 75 2.55 -9.96 -2.07
CA VAL A 75 1.45 -9.84 -3.04
C VAL A 75 0.57 -11.09 -3.06
N GLN A 76 1.16 -12.28 -2.99
CA GLN A 76 0.40 -13.54 -2.96
C GLN A 76 -0.52 -13.63 -1.73
N GLU A 77 0.03 -13.34 -0.55
CA GLU A 77 -0.70 -13.39 0.72
C GLU A 77 -1.80 -12.33 0.76
N HIS A 78 -1.49 -11.09 0.36
CA HIS A 78 -2.45 -9.99 0.37
C HIS A 78 -3.55 -10.14 -0.67
N ALA A 79 -3.30 -10.78 -1.82
CA ALA A 79 -4.35 -11.11 -2.78
C ALA A 79 -5.37 -12.10 -2.21
N LEU A 80 -4.91 -13.14 -1.52
CA LEU A 80 -5.79 -14.06 -0.79
C LEU A 80 -6.55 -13.31 0.31
N ALA A 81 -5.86 -12.50 1.11
CA ALA A 81 -6.47 -11.79 2.23
C ALA A 81 -7.52 -10.77 1.76
N ALA A 82 -7.25 -10.03 0.67
CA ALA A 82 -8.22 -9.13 0.06
C ALA A 82 -9.49 -9.86 -0.40
N ALA A 83 -9.36 -11.11 -0.87
CA ALA A 83 -10.48 -11.93 -1.31
C ALA A 83 -11.27 -12.59 -0.16
N GLN A 84 -10.59 -13.02 0.90
CA GLN A 84 -11.15 -13.94 1.90
C GLN A 84 -11.22 -13.39 3.33
N GLN A 85 -10.50 -12.31 3.63
CA GLN A 85 -10.25 -11.82 4.99
C GLN A 85 -10.55 -10.34 5.20
N ASP A 86 -10.88 -9.57 4.15
CA ASP A 86 -11.31 -8.17 4.32
C ASP A 86 -12.65 -8.11 5.07
N PRO A 87 -12.68 -7.58 6.32
CA PRO A 87 -13.87 -7.64 7.17
C PRO A 87 -15.03 -6.76 6.68
N ARG A 88 -14.79 -5.88 5.71
CA ARG A 88 -15.81 -5.00 5.13
C ARG A 88 -16.68 -5.74 4.11
N PHE A 89 -16.23 -6.87 3.60
CA PHE A 89 -16.87 -7.58 2.49
C PHE A 89 -17.09 -9.07 2.80
N PRO A 90 -18.12 -9.70 2.23
CA PRO A 90 -18.20 -11.16 2.23
C PRO A 90 -17.07 -11.75 1.39
N ARG A 91 -16.66 -12.99 1.69
CA ARG A 91 -15.67 -13.74 0.91
C ARG A 91 -16.01 -13.71 -0.58
N VAL A 92 -15.00 -13.55 -1.43
CA VAL A 92 -15.14 -13.65 -2.88
C VAL A 92 -15.51 -15.08 -3.27
N ARG A 93 -16.51 -15.22 -4.13
CA ARG A 93 -16.92 -16.52 -4.70
C ARG A 93 -16.21 -16.76 -6.04
N PHE A 94 -16.04 -18.03 -6.39
CA PHE A 94 -15.34 -18.42 -7.62
C PHE A 94 -15.98 -17.82 -8.88
N GLU A 95 -17.31 -17.69 -8.92
CA GLU A 95 -18.03 -17.14 -10.07
C GLU A 95 -17.80 -15.63 -10.25
N GLU A 96 -17.30 -14.94 -9.23
CA GLU A 96 -16.97 -13.51 -9.30
C GLU A 96 -15.57 -13.26 -9.86
N VAL A 97 -14.71 -14.27 -9.91
CA VAL A 97 -13.27 -14.09 -10.20
C VAL A 97 -13.03 -13.44 -11.56
N GLU A 98 -13.74 -13.87 -12.59
CA GLU A 98 -13.64 -13.32 -13.95
C GLU A 98 -14.15 -11.87 -14.05
N GLN A 99 -14.90 -11.38 -13.06
CA GLN A 99 -15.44 -10.02 -13.00
C GLN A 99 -14.59 -9.08 -12.14
N ILE A 100 -13.59 -9.63 -11.44
CA ILE A 100 -12.71 -8.87 -10.56
C ILE A 100 -11.51 -8.39 -11.36
N LYS A 101 -11.19 -7.10 -11.26
CA LYS A 101 -9.89 -6.54 -11.67
C LYS A 101 -8.99 -6.46 -10.44
N ILE A 102 -7.71 -6.76 -10.63
CA ILE A 102 -6.69 -6.70 -9.60
C ILE A 102 -5.80 -5.49 -9.86
N GLU A 103 -5.59 -4.72 -8.81
CA GLU A 103 -4.59 -3.66 -8.74
C GLU A 103 -3.59 -4.01 -7.63
N VAL A 104 -2.32 -3.79 -7.90
CA VAL A 104 -1.22 -3.95 -6.95
C VAL A 104 -0.53 -2.60 -6.77
N SER A 105 -0.48 -2.15 -5.53
CA SER A 105 0.22 -0.94 -5.11
C SER A 105 1.49 -1.34 -4.35
N VAL A 106 2.67 -1.15 -4.94
CA VAL A 106 3.96 -1.45 -4.32
C VAL A 106 4.55 -0.19 -3.70
N LEU A 107 4.95 -0.28 -2.43
CA LEU A 107 5.47 0.85 -1.65
C LEU A 107 6.99 0.86 -1.66
N THR A 108 7.57 2.05 -1.86
CA THR A 108 8.99 2.24 -1.57
C THR A 108 9.26 2.18 -0.07
N PRO A 109 10.48 1.80 0.36
CA PRO A 109 10.86 1.92 1.76
C PRO A 109 10.69 3.36 2.25
N LYS A 110 10.07 3.52 3.43
CA LYS A 110 9.90 4.85 4.02
C LYS A 110 11.25 5.50 4.33
N ILE A 111 11.42 6.74 3.90
CA ILE A 111 12.63 7.54 4.09
C ILE A 111 12.33 8.63 5.12
N PRO A 112 13.17 8.84 6.14
CA PRO A 112 13.01 9.96 7.07
C PRO A 112 13.00 11.30 6.33
N LEU A 113 12.01 12.14 6.59
CA LEU A 113 11.95 13.49 6.05
C LEU A 113 12.61 14.45 7.05
N GLU A 114 13.77 14.99 6.70
CA GLU A 114 14.49 15.94 7.54
C GLU A 114 13.95 17.37 7.35
N TYR A 115 13.60 18.00 8.47
CA TYR A 115 13.17 19.39 8.56
C TYR A 115 13.48 19.91 9.97
N LYS A 116 13.63 21.22 10.12
CA LYS A 116 14.09 21.86 11.36
C LYS A 116 12.99 22.60 12.09
N MET A 117 12.01 23.11 11.35
CA MET A 117 10.93 23.94 11.89
C MET A 117 9.57 23.45 11.37
N PRO A 118 8.52 23.38 12.22
CA PRO A 118 7.18 22.95 11.82
C PRO A 118 6.64 23.57 10.53
N GLU A 119 6.97 24.84 10.29
CA GLU A 119 6.51 25.62 9.14
C GLU A 119 7.12 25.15 7.82
N GLU A 120 8.26 24.43 7.84
CA GLU A 120 8.89 23.87 6.65
C GLU A 120 8.19 22.60 6.15
N LEU A 121 7.46 21.90 7.02
CA LEU A 121 6.92 20.57 6.72
C LEU A 121 5.96 20.55 5.50
N PRO A 122 5.02 21.50 5.35
CA PRO A 122 4.15 21.57 4.17
C PRO A 122 4.93 21.69 2.85
N GLU A 123 6.05 22.41 2.84
CA GLU A 123 6.88 22.64 1.65
C GLU A 123 7.75 21.43 1.29
N LYS A 124 7.95 20.51 2.24
CA LYS A 124 8.82 19.34 2.11
C LYS A 124 8.11 18.08 1.61
N ILE A 125 6.78 18.05 1.69
CA ILE A 125 5.96 16.96 1.16
C ILE A 125 5.45 17.31 -0.23
N ARG A 126 5.39 16.33 -1.13
CA ARG A 126 4.98 16.55 -2.52
C ARG A 126 3.59 15.96 -2.74
N PRO A 127 2.57 16.80 -2.96
CA PRO A 127 1.24 16.33 -3.33
C PRO A 127 1.28 15.37 -4.52
N LYS A 128 0.41 14.36 -4.49
CA LYS A 128 0.26 13.30 -5.50
C LYS A 128 1.48 12.39 -5.69
N ILE A 129 2.57 12.61 -4.96
CA ILE A 129 3.80 11.80 -5.03
C ILE A 129 4.05 11.09 -3.70
N ASP A 130 4.03 11.83 -2.59
CA ASP A 130 4.46 11.29 -1.30
C ASP A 130 3.29 10.73 -0.50
N GLY A 131 3.39 9.46 -0.10
CA GLY A 131 2.73 8.94 1.08
C GLY A 131 3.47 9.44 2.31
N VAL A 132 2.74 9.80 3.36
CA VAL A 132 3.32 10.45 4.54
C VAL A 132 2.94 9.68 5.80
N VAL A 133 3.95 9.32 6.59
CA VAL A 133 3.79 8.77 7.93
C VAL A 133 4.12 9.86 8.94
N LEU A 134 3.18 10.18 9.82
CA LEU A 134 3.45 10.97 11.03
C LEU A 134 3.61 10.03 12.23
N GLN A 135 4.60 10.32 13.06
CA GLN A 135 4.84 9.61 14.31
C GLN A 135 5.11 10.58 15.46
N ASP A 136 4.43 10.33 16.57
CA ASP A 136 4.60 11.01 17.86
C ASP A 136 4.64 9.99 19.00
N GLY A 137 5.85 9.56 19.39
CA GLY A 137 6.04 8.47 20.35
C GLY A 137 5.45 7.16 19.83
N PHE A 138 4.46 6.62 20.54
CA PHE A 138 3.74 5.40 20.14
C PHE A 138 2.61 5.64 19.13
N ARG A 139 2.19 6.90 18.93
CA ARG A 139 1.14 7.23 17.97
C ARG A 139 1.76 7.30 16.58
N LYS A 140 1.16 6.60 15.62
CA LYS A 140 1.53 6.66 14.21
C LYS A 140 0.29 6.64 13.33
N ALA A 141 0.32 7.39 12.24
CA ALA A 141 -0.66 7.29 11.18
C ALA A 141 -0.01 7.51 9.82
N THR A 142 -0.65 6.98 8.78
CA THR A 142 -0.23 7.21 7.39
C THR A 142 -1.39 7.67 6.52
N PHE A 143 -1.05 8.39 5.46
CA PHE A 143 -1.85 8.51 4.25
C PHE A 143 -1.02 8.10 3.04
N LEU A 144 -1.66 7.36 2.13
CA LEU A 144 -1.10 7.01 0.83
C LEU A 144 -1.16 8.22 -0.13
N PRO A 145 -0.36 8.24 -1.20
CA PRO A 145 -0.39 9.33 -2.19
C PRO A 145 -1.79 9.60 -2.77
N GLN A 146 -2.64 8.58 -2.93
CA GLN A 146 -3.99 8.74 -3.47
C GLN A 146 -4.91 9.64 -2.61
N VAL A 147 -4.58 9.85 -1.32
CA VAL A 147 -5.36 10.75 -0.45
C VAL A 147 -5.22 12.21 -0.88
N TRP A 148 -4.16 12.56 -1.60
CA TRP A 148 -3.97 13.91 -2.14
C TRP A 148 -5.11 14.35 -3.06
N ASP A 149 -5.81 13.42 -3.73
CA ASP A 149 -6.95 13.76 -4.60
C ASP A 149 -8.14 14.35 -3.83
N GLN A 150 -8.23 14.11 -2.52
CA GLN A 150 -9.26 14.67 -1.64
C GLN A 150 -8.73 15.82 -0.79
N LEU A 151 -7.43 15.87 -0.54
CA LEU A 151 -6.75 16.82 0.34
C LEU A 151 -5.53 17.40 -0.39
N GLU A 152 -5.78 18.24 -1.41
CA GLU A 152 -4.71 18.75 -2.27
C GLU A 152 -3.75 19.71 -1.54
N GLU A 153 -4.25 20.41 -0.52
CA GLU A 153 -3.46 21.36 0.29
C GLU A 153 -2.63 20.64 1.37
N PRO A 154 -1.29 20.77 1.38
CA PRO A 154 -0.40 20.12 2.35
C PRO A 154 -0.79 20.33 3.82
N GLU A 155 -1.21 21.53 4.19
CA GLU A 155 -1.61 21.89 5.55
C GLU A 155 -2.89 21.17 5.96
N ALA A 156 -3.87 21.06 5.04
CA ALA A 156 -5.10 20.32 5.28
C ALA A 156 -4.80 18.82 5.41
N PHE A 157 -3.96 18.29 4.53
CA PHE A 157 -3.49 16.90 4.56
C PHE A 157 -2.84 16.55 5.90
N LEU A 158 -1.86 17.35 6.34
CA LEU A 158 -1.15 17.15 7.62
C LEU A 158 -2.11 17.26 8.82
N SER A 159 -3.07 18.17 8.75
CA SER A 159 -4.06 18.37 9.82
C SER A 159 -5.00 17.17 9.97
N HIS A 160 -5.46 16.59 8.85
CA HIS A 160 -6.26 15.37 8.85
C HIS A 160 -5.43 14.15 9.26
N LEU A 161 -4.15 14.10 8.88
CA LEU A 161 -3.26 13.01 9.26
C LEU A 161 -2.97 13.02 10.76
N CYS A 162 -2.80 14.20 11.36
CA CYS A 162 -2.72 14.37 12.81
C CYS A 162 -4.01 13.89 13.50
N ALA A 163 -5.19 14.24 12.98
CA ALA A 163 -6.46 13.75 13.51
C ALA A 163 -6.56 12.21 13.43
N LYS A 164 -6.14 11.61 12.30
CA LYS A 164 -6.08 10.15 12.11
C LYS A 164 -5.12 9.47 13.09
N MET A 165 -4.02 10.13 13.43
CA MET A 165 -3.06 9.68 14.46
C MET A 165 -3.64 9.73 15.89
N GLY A 166 -4.83 10.30 16.09
CA GLY A 166 -5.41 10.53 17.42
C GLY A 166 -4.76 11.70 18.15
N ALA A 167 -4.30 12.71 17.41
CA ALA A 167 -3.70 13.93 17.92
C ALA A 167 -4.52 15.17 17.51
N PRO A 168 -4.35 16.32 18.20
CA PRO A 168 -4.93 17.59 17.74
C PRO A 168 -4.49 17.91 16.31
N SER A 169 -5.40 18.37 15.46
CA SER A 169 -5.12 18.60 14.04
C SER A 169 -3.97 19.59 13.78
N ASN A 170 -3.73 20.54 14.68
CA ASN A 170 -2.62 21.49 14.57
C ASN A 170 -1.33 21.05 15.29
N LEU A 171 -1.21 19.78 15.69
CA LEU A 171 0.00 19.30 16.37
C LEU A 171 1.25 19.46 15.50
N TRP A 172 1.13 19.20 14.20
CA TRP A 172 2.24 19.33 13.24
C TRP A 172 2.82 20.75 13.19
N GLN A 173 2.04 21.78 13.53
CA GLN A 173 2.47 23.18 13.58
C GLN A 173 3.20 23.54 14.88
N LYS A 174 3.00 22.75 15.94
CA LYS A 174 3.43 23.09 17.30
C LYS A 174 4.62 22.27 17.77
N LYS A 175 4.89 21.15 17.12
CA LYS A 175 5.87 20.16 17.54
C LYS A 175 6.59 19.60 16.33
N LEU A 176 7.90 19.44 16.46
CA LEU A 176 8.69 18.67 15.50
C LEU A 176 8.35 17.18 15.63
N LEU A 177 7.58 16.66 14.68
CA LEU A 177 7.17 15.26 14.58
C LEU A 177 8.23 14.44 13.83
N THR A 178 8.28 13.14 14.11
CA THR A 178 9.02 12.22 13.24
C THR A 178 8.16 11.98 12.00
N VAL A 179 8.71 12.33 10.83
CA VAL A 179 8.02 12.20 9.54
C VAL A 179 8.80 11.29 8.64
N TYR A 180 8.09 10.38 7.96
CA TYR A 180 8.66 9.61 6.87
C TYR A 180 7.83 9.82 5.61
N THR A 181 8.48 9.79 4.46
CA THR A 181 7.80 9.74 3.16
C THR A 181 8.10 8.43 2.44
N TYR A 182 7.17 8.00 1.61
CA TYR A 182 7.33 6.87 0.70
C TYR A 182 6.53 7.15 -0.57
N GLN A 183 6.77 6.39 -1.63
CA GLN A 183 6.04 6.48 -2.88
C GLN A 183 5.33 5.15 -3.14
N VAL A 184 4.31 5.20 -3.99
CA VAL A 184 3.56 4.03 -4.43
C VAL A 184 3.71 3.93 -5.94
N GLN A 185 4.05 2.75 -6.42
CA GLN A 185 3.90 2.38 -7.81
C GLN A 185 2.67 1.48 -7.93
N GLU A 186 1.68 1.95 -8.69
CA GLU A 186 0.41 1.27 -8.88
C GLU A 186 0.34 0.71 -10.31
N PHE A 187 -0.16 -0.51 -10.42
CA PHE A 187 -0.40 -1.18 -11.70
C PHE A 187 -1.56 -2.16 -11.55
N GLN A 188 -2.30 -2.36 -12.64
CA GLN A 188 -3.50 -3.18 -12.70
C GLN A 188 -3.58 -3.93 -14.04
N GLU A 189 -4.49 -4.90 -14.12
CA GLU A 189 -4.79 -5.67 -15.34
C GLU A 189 -5.50 -4.87 -16.44
#